data_AF-A0A3A0BMP7-F1
#
_entry.id   AF-A0A3A0BMP7-F1
#
_cell.length_a   1.000
_cell.length_b   1.000
_cell.length_c   1.000
_cell.angle_alpha   90.00
_cell.angle_beta   90.00
_cell.angle_gamma   90.00
#
_symmetry.space_group_name_H-M   'P 1'
#
loop_
_entity.id
_entity.type
_entity.pdbx_description
1 polymer ?
#
loop_
_entity_poly.entity_id
_entity_poly.type
_entity_poly.pdbx_seq_one_letter_code
_entity_poly.pdbx_strand_id
1 'polypeptide(L)'
;MAQDSTRPMRGDEGEPQLAPHQSEEELYAGTKIDSEAEALASEEAVEEALTVGGAVLPEDSDVQGTAYTLGLWRVLPEQKAAFIDAWHQLAALFAQLPHPPSGQGVLIQSVAEPDLFYSFGPWQSLADIEAMRQDADVLAALAALRACCSESTAGAYRKVAESAIELEAGTEGPA
;
A
#
# COMPACT_ATOMS: atom_id res chain seq x y z
N MET A 1 15.35 72.58 35.71
CA MET A 1 15.13 71.17 36.10
C MET A 1 16.46 70.59 36.54
N ALA A 2 16.43 69.75 37.55
CA ALA A 2 17.53 69.41 38.45
C ALA A 2 18.22 68.08 38.10
N GLN A 3 19.49 67.94 38.55
CA GLN A 3 20.19 66.70 38.97
C GLN A 3 20.57 65.69 37.85
N ASP A 4 21.60 64.82 37.91
CA ASP A 4 22.61 64.37 38.89
C ASP A 4 23.66 63.58 38.04
N SER A 5 24.97 63.83 38.08
CA SER A 5 25.99 63.21 38.94
C SER A 5 25.89 61.69 39.21
N THR A 6 26.96 60.96 38.84
CA THR A 6 27.73 60.01 39.69
C THR A 6 28.06 58.63 39.05
N ARG A 7 29.36 58.49 38.74
CA ARG A 7 30.33 57.35 38.86
C ARG A 7 29.92 55.85 38.86
N PRO A 8 30.86 54.96 38.43
CA PRO A 8 30.77 53.50 38.44
C PRO A 8 31.40 52.83 39.69
N MET A 9 31.05 51.56 39.93
CA MET A 9 31.62 50.60 40.89
C MET A 9 31.23 49.17 40.42
N ARG A 10 31.90 48.04 40.67
CA ARG A 10 33.20 47.62 41.24
C ARG A 10 33.12 46.07 41.40
N GLY A 11 34.26 45.37 41.36
CA GLY A 11 34.47 44.01 41.91
C GLY A 11 34.63 42.94 40.84
N ASP A 12 35.78 42.34 40.53
CA ASP A 12 36.98 41.94 41.29
C ASP A 12 36.79 40.70 42.20
N GLU A 13 37.68 39.73 41.96
CA GLU A 13 38.18 38.62 42.80
C GLU A 13 37.39 37.30 42.94
N GLY A 14 38.06 36.19 42.55
CA GLY A 14 38.29 35.09 43.49
C GLY A 14 37.62 33.74 43.20
N GLU A 15 38.34 32.82 42.55
CA GLU A 15 38.15 31.37 42.67
C GLU A 15 38.49 30.88 44.09
N PRO A 16 37.88 29.76 44.57
CA PRO A 16 38.72 28.60 44.89
C PRO A 16 38.06 27.20 44.68
N GLN A 17 38.69 26.38 43.83
CA GLN A 17 39.25 25.03 44.04
C GLN A 17 38.66 23.97 45.04
N LEU A 18 38.32 22.78 44.48
CA LEU A 18 38.37 21.34 44.94
C LEU A 18 37.53 20.88 46.17
N ALA A 19 36.85 19.71 46.28
CA ALA A 19 36.82 18.38 45.63
C ALA A 19 35.52 17.63 46.12
N PRO A 20 35.41 16.29 46.15
CA PRO A 20 35.42 15.24 45.12
C PRO A 20 34.00 14.66 44.87
N HIS A 21 33.69 14.20 43.64
CA HIS A 21 32.49 13.39 43.42
C HIS A 21 32.76 11.96 43.87
N GLN A 22 32.16 11.57 44.99
CA GLN A 22 32.05 10.20 45.44
C GLN A 22 31.01 9.44 44.62
N SER A 23 31.34 8.19 44.37
CA SER A 23 30.53 7.12 43.81
C SER A 23 29.26 6.85 44.64
N GLU A 24 28.12 6.73 43.97
CA GLU A 24 26.96 6.00 44.47
C GLU A 24 26.71 4.81 43.54
N GLU A 25 27.28 3.70 43.95
CA GLU A 25 26.99 2.34 43.49
C GLU A 25 25.77 1.83 44.29
N GLU A 26 24.81 1.27 43.54
CA GLU A 26 23.82 0.26 43.95
C GLU A 26 22.74 0.61 44.99
N LEU A 27 21.48 0.70 44.52
CA LEU A 27 20.41 -0.18 45.00
C LEU A 27 19.15 -0.10 44.10
N TYR A 28 18.96 -1.06 43.19
CA TYR A 28 17.83 -1.99 43.25
C TYR A 28 17.98 -3.09 42.20
N ALA A 29 17.93 -4.31 42.70
CA ALA A 29 18.13 -5.54 41.97
C ALA A 29 16.88 -5.95 41.16
N GLY A 30 17.15 -6.62 40.05
CA GLY A 30 16.32 -7.72 39.55
C GLY A 30 15.16 -7.32 38.63
N THR A 31 15.35 -7.56 37.33
CA THR A 31 14.69 -8.68 36.63
C THR A 31 15.44 -8.87 35.31
N LYS A 32 16.05 -10.04 35.13
CA LYS A 32 16.46 -10.51 33.81
C LYS A 32 15.19 -10.60 32.97
N ILE A 33 15.06 -9.73 31.98
CA ILE A 33 14.11 -9.96 30.90
C ILE A 33 14.92 -10.67 29.82
N ASP A 34 14.87 -12.00 29.85
CA ASP A 34 15.02 -12.78 28.62
C ASP A 34 13.90 -12.31 27.69
N SER A 35 14.26 -11.76 26.54
CA SER A 35 13.27 -11.54 25.47
C SER A 35 13.97 -11.64 24.13
N GLU A 36 14.12 -12.88 23.70
CA GLU A 36 13.96 -13.31 22.32
C GLU A 36 12.63 -12.76 21.73
N ALA A 37 12.53 -11.45 21.52
CA ALA A 37 11.33 -10.79 20.98
C ALA A 37 11.65 -9.71 19.94
N GLU A 38 12.82 -9.77 19.32
CA GLU A 38 13.19 -8.93 18.18
C GLU A 38 13.56 -9.73 16.92
N ALA A 39 13.10 -10.99 16.85
CA ALA A 39 13.28 -11.87 15.70
C ALA A 39 11.95 -12.52 15.22
N LEU A 40 10.81 -11.92 15.58
CA LEU A 40 9.48 -12.34 15.12
C LEU A 40 8.68 -11.14 14.63
N ALA A 41 9.30 -10.29 13.81
CA ALA A 41 8.56 -9.52 12.81
C ALA A 41 8.17 -10.48 11.67
N SER A 42 7.29 -11.41 12.02
CA SER A 42 6.19 -11.93 11.22
C SER A 42 6.52 -12.33 9.77
N GLU A 43 7.10 -13.52 9.60
CA GLU A 43 6.83 -14.38 8.43
C GLU A 43 5.30 -14.57 8.25
N GLU A 44 4.53 -14.52 9.34
CA GLU A 44 3.07 -14.59 9.36
C GLU A 44 2.37 -13.38 8.69
N ALA A 45 2.97 -12.18 8.70
CA ALA A 45 2.41 -11.00 8.01
C ALA A 45 2.71 -11.03 6.50
N VAL A 46 3.76 -11.76 6.10
CA VAL A 46 4.05 -12.03 4.69
C VAL A 46 3.12 -13.15 4.20
N GLU A 47 2.84 -14.18 5.01
CA GLU A 47 1.86 -15.24 4.68
C GLU A 47 0.40 -14.77 4.68
N GLU A 48 -0.01 -13.86 5.57
CA GLU A 48 -1.38 -13.32 5.57
C GLU A 48 -1.63 -12.42 4.34
N ALA A 49 -0.59 -11.75 3.82
CA ALA A 49 -0.63 -11.06 2.53
C ALA A 49 -0.60 -12.01 1.32
N LEU A 50 -0.14 -13.26 1.51
CA LEU A 50 -0.07 -14.33 0.52
C LEU A 50 -1.28 -15.28 0.56
N THR A 51 -2.19 -15.15 1.53
CA THR A 51 -3.42 -15.95 1.58
C THR A 51 -4.49 -15.35 0.66
N VAL A 52 -4.15 -15.18 -0.61
CA VAL A 52 -5.11 -14.91 -1.69
C VAL A 52 -5.58 -16.26 -2.21
N GLY A 53 -6.64 -16.80 -1.60
CA GLY A 53 -7.48 -17.83 -2.18
C GLY A 53 -6.82 -19.18 -2.43
N GLY A 54 -6.48 -19.91 -1.37
CA GLY A 54 -6.25 -21.35 -1.41
C GLY A 54 -7.52 -22.12 -1.70
N ALA A 55 -8.09 -21.96 -2.90
CA ALA A 55 -8.97 -22.96 -3.48
C ALA A 55 -8.10 -23.86 -4.33
N VAL A 56 -7.88 -25.11 -3.88
CA VAL A 56 -7.41 -26.18 -4.76
C VAL A 56 -8.44 -26.29 -5.88
N LEU A 57 -8.13 -25.70 -7.04
CA LEU A 57 -8.98 -25.77 -8.20
C LEU A 57 -8.99 -27.23 -8.67
N PRO A 58 -10.16 -27.82 -8.98
CA PRO A 58 -10.21 -29.14 -9.59
C PRO A 58 -9.41 -29.14 -10.90
N GLU A 59 -8.63 -30.21 -11.11
CA GLU A 59 -7.67 -30.40 -12.20
C GLU A 59 -8.30 -30.42 -13.62
N ASP A 60 -9.63 -30.27 -13.73
CA ASP A 60 -10.40 -30.32 -14.99
C ASP A 60 -10.93 -28.95 -15.46
N SER A 61 -10.12 -27.89 -15.41
CA SER A 61 -10.52 -26.62 -16.02
C SER A 61 -9.46 -25.98 -16.88
N ASP A 62 -9.03 -26.76 -17.87
CA ASP A 62 -8.48 -26.27 -19.15
C ASP A 62 -9.60 -25.59 -19.99
N VAL A 63 -10.48 -24.83 -19.33
CA VAL A 63 -11.47 -24.00 -20.00
C VAL A 63 -10.74 -22.74 -20.43
N GLN A 64 -10.37 -22.73 -21.70
CA GLN A 64 -10.07 -21.55 -22.50
C GLN A 64 -11.12 -20.47 -22.20
N GLY A 65 -10.77 -19.52 -21.36
CA GLY A 65 -11.69 -18.50 -20.89
C GLY A 65 -10.92 -17.33 -20.32
N THR A 66 -11.31 -16.12 -20.73
CA THR A 66 -10.73 -14.87 -20.24
C THR A 66 -10.77 -14.84 -18.71
N ALA A 67 -9.60 -14.67 -18.10
CA ALA A 67 -9.47 -14.45 -16.67
C ALA A 67 -9.59 -12.95 -16.36
N TYR A 68 -9.87 -12.60 -15.12
CA TYR A 68 -9.97 -11.21 -14.67
C TYR A 68 -9.24 -11.06 -13.35
N THR A 69 -8.51 -9.96 -13.20
CA THR A 69 -8.19 -9.44 -11.87
C THR A 69 -9.29 -8.48 -11.45
N LEU A 70 -9.76 -8.58 -10.21
CA LEU A 70 -10.65 -7.61 -9.58
C LEU A 70 -10.05 -7.22 -8.23
N GLY A 71 -10.01 -5.91 -7.98
CA GLY A 71 -9.52 -5.30 -6.75
C GLY A 71 -10.58 -4.40 -6.15
N LEU A 72 -10.74 -4.48 -4.85
CA LEU A 72 -11.50 -3.57 -4.00
C LEU A 72 -10.50 -2.80 -3.16
N TRP A 73 -10.65 -1.47 -3.13
CA TRP A 73 -9.71 -0.56 -2.47
C TRP A 73 -10.50 0.49 -1.69
N ARG A 74 -10.44 0.42 -0.36
CA ARG A 74 -10.93 1.50 0.51
C ARG A 74 -9.77 2.45 0.77
N VAL A 75 -9.69 3.50 -0.03
CA VAL A 75 -8.57 4.45 -0.07
C VAL A 75 -8.73 5.48 1.04
N LEU A 76 -7.64 5.81 1.72
CA LEU A 76 -7.62 6.87 2.72
C LEU A 76 -7.98 8.21 2.06
N PRO A 77 -8.84 9.05 2.65
CA PRO A 77 -9.33 10.28 2.02
C PRO A 77 -8.22 11.21 1.50
N GLU A 78 -7.14 11.34 2.25
CA GLU A 78 -5.97 12.16 1.93
C GLU A 78 -5.03 11.54 0.89
N GLN A 79 -5.13 10.23 0.66
CA GLN A 79 -4.25 9.48 -0.26
C GLN A 79 -4.87 9.25 -1.65
N LYS A 80 -6.08 9.74 -1.93
CA LYS A 80 -6.79 9.48 -3.20
C LYS A 80 -5.97 9.84 -4.45
N ALA A 81 -5.32 10.99 -4.45
CA ALA A 81 -4.49 11.40 -5.58
C ALA A 81 -3.29 10.46 -5.75
N ALA A 82 -2.59 10.17 -4.65
CA ALA A 82 -1.45 9.25 -4.66
C ALA A 82 -1.86 7.83 -5.11
N PHE A 83 -3.04 7.35 -4.71
CA PHE A 83 -3.59 6.07 -5.14
C PHE A 83 -3.83 6.03 -6.65
N ILE A 84 -4.43 7.08 -7.23
CA ILE A 84 -4.66 7.18 -8.67
C ILE A 84 -3.33 7.22 -9.44
N ASP A 85 -2.35 7.97 -8.94
CA ASP A 85 -1.01 8.03 -9.55
C ASP A 85 -0.30 6.66 -9.48
N ALA A 86 -0.38 5.97 -8.34
CA ALA A 86 0.16 4.63 -8.17
C ALA A 86 -0.53 3.61 -9.10
N TRP A 87 -1.85 3.76 -9.32
CA TRP A 87 -2.60 2.94 -10.26
C TRP A 87 -2.11 3.12 -11.70
N HIS A 88 -1.84 4.35 -12.12
CA HIS A 88 -1.27 4.62 -13.44
C HIS A 88 0.14 4.04 -13.61
N GLN A 89 0.96 4.10 -12.55
CA GLN A 89 2.29 3.48 -12.57
C GLN A 89 2.21 1.96 -12.69
N LEU A 90 1.28 1.31 -11.97
CA LEU A 90 1.03 -0.12 -12.12
C LEU A 90 0.61 -0.48 -13.55
N ALA A 91 -0.27 0.32 -14.17
CA ALA A 91 -0.68 0.09 -15.55
C ALA A 91 0.51 0.17 -16.54
N ALA A 92 1.46 1.09 -16.31
CA ALA A 92 2.68 1.18 -17.10
C ALA A 92 3.61 -0.03 -16.93
N LEU A 93 3.65 -0.65 -15.74
CA LEU A 93 4.38 -1.90 -15.51
C LEU A 93 3.69 -3.09 -16.18
N PHE A 94 2.37 -3.18 -16.10
CA PHE A 94 1.62 -4.24 -16.79
C PHE A 94 1.85 -4.25 -18.31
N ALA A 95 2.03 -3.07 -18.92
CA ALA A 95 2.34 -2.96 -20.34
C ALA A 95 3.73 -3.52 -20.72
N GLN A 96 4.62 -3.73 -19.75
CA GLN A 96 5.98 -4.24 -19.95
C GLN A 96 6.10 -5.74 -19.67
N LEU A 97 5.04 -6.37 -19.16
CA LEU A 97 5.02 -7.81 -18.89
C LEU A 97 5.12 -8.62 -20.20
N PRO A 98 5.73 -9.82 -20.17
CA PRO A 98 5.76 -10.70 -21.33
C PRO A 98 4.36 -11.02 -21.89
N HIS A 99 3.39 -11.21 -20.99
CA HIS A 99 1.98 -11.39 -21.31
C HIS A 99 1.16 -10.30 -20.59
N PRO A 100 0.95 -9.13 -21.22
CA PRO A 100 0.17 -8.06 -20.62
C PRO A 100 -1.32 -8.42 -20.53
N PRO A 101 -2.11 -7.66 -19.74
CA PRO A 101 -3.57 -7.75 -19.77
C PRO A 101 -4.12 -7.77 -21.20
N SER A 102 -5.15 -8.58 -21.45
CA SER A 102 -5.72 -8.78 -22.79
C SER A 102 -6.63 -7.62 -23.24
N GLY A 103 -6.77 -6.60 -22.41
CA GLY A 103 -7.60 -5.43 -22.66
C GLY A 103 -7.35 -4.34 -21.62
N GLN A 104 -8.21 -3.33 -21.61
CA GLN A 104 -8.05 -2.18 -20.75
C GLN A 104 -8.33 -2.52 -19.28
N GLY A 105 -7.41 -2.15 -18.39
CA GLY A 105 -7.66 -2.06 -16.96
C GLY A 105 -8.53 -0.85 -16.65
N VAL A 106 -9.61 -1.06 -15.89
CA VAL A 106 -10.57 -0.04 -15.52
C VAL A 106 -10.50 0.17 -14.01
N LEU A 107 -10.40 1.43 -13.59
CA LEU A 107 -10.57 1.85 -12.20
C LEU A 107 -11.85 2.69 -12.12
N ILE A 108 -12.75 2.33 -11.23
CA ILE A 108 -13.98 3.07 -10.95
C ILE A 108 -14.06 3.41 -9.47
N GLN A 109 -14.81 4.47 -9.16
CA GLN A 109 -15.08 4.92 -7.80
C GLN A 109 -16.57 4.77 -7.50
N SER A 110 -16.90 4.34 -6.28
CA SER A 110 -18.28 4.33 -5.81
C SER A 110 -18.78 5.77 -5.64
N VAL A 111 -19.97 6.04 -6.17
CA VAL A 111 -20.66 7.32 -5.96
C VAL A 111 -21.26 7.42 -4.55
N ALA A 112 -21.65 6.29 -3.97
CA ALA A 112 -22.23 6.23 -2.63
C ALA A 112 -21.17 6.31 -1.52
N GLU A 113 -19.98 5.76 -1.79
CA GLU A 113 -18.84 5.74 -0.86
C GLU A 113 -17.60 6.29 -1.58
N PRO A 114 -17.32 7.61 -1.50
CA PRO A 114 -16.23 8.23 -2.26
C PRO A 114 -14.82 7.74 -1.90
N ASP A 115 -14.66 6.95 -0.86
CA ASP A 115 -13.39 6.34 -0.46
C ASP A 115 -13.24 4.92 -1.04
N LEU A 116 -14.28 4.37 -1.67
CA LEU A 116 -14.29 3.01 -2.19
C LEU A 116 -14.08 2.98 -3.71
N PHE A 117 -13.02 2.30 -4.13
CA PHE A 117 -12.64 2.11 -5.52
C PHE A 117 -12.65 0.63 -5.90
N TYR A 118 -12.93 0.37 -7.17
CA TYR A 118 -12.84 -0.96 -7.76
C TYR A 118 -11.95 -0.92 -8.99
N SER A 119 -11.03 -1.86 -9.10
CA SER A 119 -10.21 -2.05 -10.29
C SER A 119 -10.49 -3.39 -10.93
N PHE A 120 -10.65 -3.46 -12.24
CA PHE A 120 -10.76 -4.74 -12.94
C PHE A 120 -10.11 -4.70 -14.31
N GLY A 121 -9.54 -5.82 -14.74
CA GLY A 121 -8.86 -5.94 -16.03
C GLY A 121 -8.86 -7.37 -16.53
N PRO A 122 -9.11 -7.58 -17.84
CA PRO A 122 -9.08 -8.91 -18.43
C PRO A 122 -7.64 -9.38 -18.66
N TRP A 123 -7.45 -10.69 -18.51
CA TRP A 123 -6.20 -11.42 -18.75
C TRP A 123 -6.48 -12.60 -19.69
N GLN A 124 -5.45 -13.04 -20.41
CA GLN A 124 -5.58 -14.18 -21.32
C GLN A 124 -5.83 -15.48 -20.54
N SER A 125 -5.16 -15.65 -19.39
CA SER A 125 -5.29 -16.84 -18.54
C SER A 125 -5.05 -16.53 -17.06
N LEU A 126 -5.39 -17.48 -16.18
CA LEU A 126 -5.00 -17.41 -14.76
C LEU A 126 -3.49 -17.56 -14.58
N ALA A 127 -2.81 -18.29 -15.47
CA ALA A 127 -1.36 -18.46 -15.41
C ALA A 127 -0.63 -17.13 -15.64
N ASP A 128 -1.14 -16.26 -16.51
CA ASP A 128 -0.57 -14.92 -16.72
C ASP A 128 -0.77 -14.02 -15.50
N ILE A 129 -1.91 -14.15 -14.80
CA ILE A 129 -2.12 -13.45 -13.52
C ILE A 129 -1.14 -13.93 -12.47
N GLU A 130 -0.90 -15.25 -12.39
CA GLU A 130 0.07 -15.79 -11.44
C GLU A 130 1.48 -15.34 -11.79
N ALA A 131 1.89 -15.40 -13.06
CA ALA A 131 3.19 -14.92 -13.51
C ALA A 131 3.39 -13.43 -13.18
N MET A 132 2.37 -12.59 -13.42
CA MET A 132 2.36 -11.18 -13.02
C MET A 132 2.59 -11.00 -11.51
N ARG A 133 2.01 -11.86 -10.67
CA ARG A 133 2.17 -11.80 -9.21
C ARG A 133 3.52 -12.27 -8.71
N GLN A 134 4.33 -12.88 -9.57
CA GLN A 134 5.71 -13.24 -9.27
C GLN A 134 6.72 -12.16 -9.74
N ASP A 135 6.24 -11.12 -10.44
CA ASP A 135 7.07 -10.02 -10.88
C ASP A 135 7.34 -9.03 -9.73
N ALA A 136 8.61 -8.76 -9.45
CA ALA A 136 9.02 -7.98 -8.29
C ALA A 136 8.60 -6.50 -8.38
N ASP A 137 8.67 -5.90 -9.57
CA ASP A 137 8.31 -4.49 -9.77
C ASP A 137 6.79 -4.32 -9.66
N VAL A 138 6.05 -5.28 -10.21
CA VAL A 138 4.59 -5.34 -10.04
C VAL A 138 4.20 -5.52 -8.59
N LEU A 139 4.84 -6.44 -7.85
CA LEU A 139 4.56 -6.64 -6.43
C LEU A 139 4.81 -5.36 -5.61
N ALA A 140 5.91 -4.66 -5.89
CA ALA A 140 6.21 -3.38 -5.25
C ALA A 140 5.15 -2.31 -5.56
N ALA A 141 4.70 -2.20 -6.82
CA ALA A 141 3.64 -1.27 -7.21
C ALA A 141 2.28 -1.64 -6.58
N LEU A 142 1.94 -2.92 -6.50
CA LEU A 142 0.75 -3.40 -5.79
C LEU A 142 0.83 -3.09 -4.29
N ALA A 143 2.00 -3.21 -3.67
CA ALA A 143 2.19 -2.81 -2.27
C ALA A 143 2.01 -1.30 -2.07
N ALA A 144 2.52 -0.47 -2.99
CA ALA A 144 2.33 0.99 -2.95
C ALA A 144 0.85 1.39 -3.05
N LEU A 145 0.07 0.70 -3.87
CA LEU A 145 -1.39 0.87 -3.92
C LEU A 145 -2.04 0.54 -2.57
N ARG A 146 -1.70 -0.63 -2.00
CA ARG A 146 -2.24 -1.06 -0.69
C ARG A 146 -1.91 -0.09 0.43
N ALA A 147 -0.72 0.52 0.41
CA ALA A 147 -0.31 1.51 1.42
C ALA A 147 -1.17 2.79 1.42
N CYS A 148 -1.91 3.06 0.34
CA CYS A 148 -2.86 4.17 0.28
C CYS A 148 -4.25 3.82 0.86
N CYS A 149 -4.47 2.57 1.26
CA CYS A 149 -5.77 2.04 1.63
C CYS A 149 -5.86 1.69 3.11
N SER A 150 -7.06 1.86 3.69
CA SER A 150 -7.40 1.29 4.99
C SER A 150 -7.79 -0.18 4.90
N GLU A 151 -8.29 -0.59 3.74
CA GLU A 151 -8.69 -1.97 3.42
C GLU A 151 -8.47 -2.22 1.92
N SER A 152 -7.96 -3.38 1.56
CA SER A 152 -7.80 -3.76 0.16
C SER A 152 -7.90 -5.26 -0.04
N THR A 153 -8.63 -5.68 -1.06
CA THR A 153 -8.75 -7.09 -1.45
C THR A 153 -8.54 -7.19 -2.96
N ALA A 154 -7.58 -7.99 -3.40
CA ALA A 154 -7.33 -8.24 -4.82
C ALA A 154 -7.40 -9.75 -5.11
N GLY A 155 -8.12 -10.14 -6.16
CA GLY A 155 -8.38 -11.53 -6.50
C GLY A 155 -8.26 -11.81 -8.00
N ALA A 156 -8.22 -13.10 -8.33
CA ALA A 156 -8.28 -13.61 -9.69
C ALA A 156 -9.62 -14.33 -9.89
N TYR A 157 -10.26 -14.11 -11.03
CA TYR A 157 -11.62 -14.55 -11.33
C TYR A 157 -11.70 -15.10 -12.75
N ARG A 158 -12.62 -16.03 -12.99
CA ARG A 158 -12.93 -16.53 -14.34
C ARG A 158 -14.20 -15.86 -14.86
N LYS A 159 -14.22 -15.52 -16.15
CA LYS A 159 -15.46 -15.10 -16.83
C LYS A 159 -16.40 -16.29 -16.95
N VAL A 160 -17.63 -16.16 -16.45
CA VAL A 160 -18.65 -17.22 -16.47
C VAL A 160 -19.80 -16.95 -17.45
N ALA A 161 -20.03 -15.69 -17.81
CA ALA A 161 -21.02 -15.26 -18.79
C ALA A 161 -20.66 -13.87 -19.30
N GLU A 162 -21.18 -13.51 -20.48
CA GLU A 162 -21.17 -12.15 -21.01
C GLU A 162 -22.50 -11.88 -21.73
N SER A 163 -22.94 -10.64 -21.77
CA SER A 163 -24.11 -10.22 -22.54
C SER A 163 -23.68 -9.16 -23.53
N ALA A 164 -23.86 -9.45 -24.81
CA ALA A 164 -23.71 -8.47 -25.88
C ALA A 164 -25.06 -7.83 -26.14
N ILE A 165 -25.15 -6.50 -25.98
CA ILE A 165 -26.30 -5.73 -26.45
C ILE A 165 -25.93 -5.19 -27.82
N GLU A 166 -26.50 -5.76 -28.88
CA GLU A 166 -26.43 -5.18 -30.22
C GLU A 166 -27.37 -3.97 -30.28
N LEU A 167 -26.79 -2.78 -30.44
CA LEU A 167 -27.56 -1.57 -30.71
C LEU A 167 -27.74 -1.48 -32.23
N GLU A 168 -28.93 -1.84 -32.71
CA GLU A 168 -29.36 -1.59 -34.09
C GLU A 168 -29.24 -0.09 -34.38
N ALA A 169 -28.27 0.29 -35.20
CA ALA A 169 -28.16 1.66 -35.70
C ALA A 169 -29.40 1.95 -36.54
N GLY A 170 -30.31 2.79 -36.03
CA GLY A 170 -31.49 3.22 -36.76
C GLY A 170 -31.10 3.79 -38.11
N THR A 171 -31.38 3.05 -39.18
CA THR A 171 -31.34 3.56 -40.54
C THR A 171 -32.38 4.67 -40.67
N GLU A 172 -31.92 5.92 -40.74
CA GLU A 172 -32.69 7.02 -41.30
C GLU A 172 -33.17 6.63 -42.70
N GLY A 173 -34.49 6.47 -42.86
CA GLY A 173 -35.12 6.30 -44.17
C GLY A 173 -35.03 7.60 -44.99
N PRO A 174 -34.96 7.51 -46.33
CA PRO A 174 -34.86 8.71 -47.16
C PRO A 174 -36.18 9.48 -47.16
N ALA A 175 -36.03 10.80 -47.24
CA ALA A 175 -37.04 11.86 -47.21
C ALA A 175 -38.14 11.74 -48.27
#